data_AF-A0A1Y4HFE7-F1
#
_entry.id   AF-A0A1Y4HFE7-F1
#
_cell.length_a   1.000
_cell.length_b   1.000
_cell.length_c   1.000
_cell.angle_alpha   90.00
_cell.angle_beta   90.00
_cell.angle_gamma   90.00
#
_symmetry.space_group_name_H-M   'P 1'
#
loop_
_entity.id
_entity.type
_entity.pdbx_description
1 polymer ?
#
loop_
_entity_poly.entity_id
_entity_poly.type
_entity_poly.pdbx_seq_one_letter_code
_entity_poly.pdbx_strand_id
1 'polypeptide(L)' 'TYAQIYEQVWGDFTTGNENNTIGFHICNLREKLYRANPDAPFYIRSVREVGYSLEVIAE' A
#
# COMPACT_ATOMS: atom_id res chain seq x y z
N THR A 1 6.79 -5.74 -3.84
CA THR A 1 7.77 -4.67 -3.55
C THR A 1 7.22 -3.34 -4.01
N TYR A 2 7.85 -2.20 -3.69
CA TYR A 2 7.41 -0.88 -4.21
C TYR A 2 7.26 -0.88 -5.74
N ALA A 3 8.22 -1.46 -6.46
CA ALA A 3 8.19 -1.55 -7.92
C ALA A 3 7.00 -2.39 -8.42
N GLN A 4 6.82 -3.59 -7.87
CA GLN A 4 5.67 -4.44 -8.25
C GLN A 4 4.33 -3.75 -8.01
N ILE A 5 4.17 -3.00 -6.90
CA ILE A 5 2.93 -2.25 -6.63
C ILE A 5 2.74 -1.16 -7.69
N TYR A 6 3.80 -0.42 -8.02
CA TYR A 6 3.74 0.63 -9.04
C TYR A 6 3.41 0.07 -10.42
N GLU A 7 4.14 -0.95 -10.87
CA GLU A 7 3.96 -1.58 -12.19
C GLU A 7 2.57 -2.21 -12.34
N GLN A 8 2.02 -2.83 -11.30
CA GLN A 8 0.68 -3.42 -11.36
C GLN A 8 -0.44 -2.38 -11.35
N VAL A 9 -0.24 -1.23 -10.68
CA VAL A 9 -1.28 -0.18 -10.58
C VAL A 9 -1.24 0.76 -11.77
N TRP A 10 -0.06 1.14 -12.27
CA TRP A 10 0.12 2.08 -13.39
C TRP A 10 0.40 1.41 -14.73
N GLY A 11 0.85 0.15 -14.76
CA GLY A 11 1.17 -0.56 -16.00
C GLY A 11 2.48 -0.11 -16.66
N ASP A 12 3.34 0.62 -15.94
CA ASP A 12 4.59 1.18 -16.45
C ASP A 12 5.76 0.88 -15.49
N PHE A 13 7.00 1.02 -15.97
CA PHE A 13 8.19 0.73 -15.19
C PHE A 13 8.48 1.82 -14.16
N THR A 14 9.21 1.47 -13.10
CA THR A 14 9.59 2.46 -12.11
C THR A 14 10.68 3.40 -12.64
N THR A 15 10.57 4.68 -12.27
CA THR A 15 11.56 5.71 -12.62
C THR A 15 12.51 6.04 -11.45
N GLY A 16 12.55 5.20 -10.41
CA GLY A 16 13.40 5.38 -9.22
C GLY A 16 12.79 6.23 -8.10
N ASN A 17 11.49 6.53 -8.15
CA ASN A 17 10.76 7.28 -7.11
C ASN A 17 9.51 6.55 -6.58
N GLU A 18 9.40 5.25 -6.86
CA GLU A 18 8.26 4.41 -6.51
C GLU A 18 8.00 4.36 -5.01
N ASN A 19 9.05 4.37 -4.19
CA ASN A 19 8.96 4.39 -2.73
C ASN A 19 8.21 5.62 -2.20
N ASN A 20 8.50 6.82 -2.70
CA ASN A 20 7.79 8.04 -2.29
C ASN A 20 6.36 8.07 -2.85
N THR A 21 6.19 7.72 -4.12
CA THR A 21 4.87 7.69 -4.79
C THR A 21 3.94 6.70 -4.10
N ILE A 22 4.36 5.45 -3.93
CA ILE A 22 3.57 4.42 -3.26
C ILE A 22 3.33 4.80 -1.79
N GLY A 23 4.32 5.36 -1.10
CA GLY A 23 4.15 5.82 0.28
C GLY A 23 3.05 6.86 0.43
N PHE A 24 3.03 7.88 -0.44
CA PHE A 24 1.98 8.90 -0.45
C PHE A 24 0.58 8.31 -0.69
N HIS A 25 0.46 7.41 -1.67
CA HIS A 25 -0.82 6.78 -1.98
C HIS A 25 -1.31 5.85 -0.87
N ILE A 26 -0.42 5.08 -0.23
CA ILE A 26 -0.79 4.18 0.86
C ILE A 26 -1.24 4.95 2.11
N CYS A 27 -0.62 6.09 2.43
CA CYS A 27 -1.08 6.95 3.53
C CYS A 27 -2.52 7.43 3.30
N ASN A 28 -2.81 7.94 2.11
CA ASN A 28 -4.16 8.39 1.74
C ASN A 28 -5.15 7.23 1.70
N LEU A 29 -4.74 6.05 1.22
CA LEU A 29 -5.57 4.87 1.17
C LEU A 29 -5.94 4.37 2.58
N ARG A 30 -4.98 4.32 3.50
CA ARG A 30 -5.22 3.98 4.91
C ARG A 30 -6.21 4.93 5.56
N GLU A 31 -6.08 6.24 5.33
CA GLU A 31 -7.03 7.22 5.85
C GLU A 31 -8.45 6.98 5.32
N LYS A 32 -8.59 6.73 4.01
CA LYS A 32 -9.89 6.43 3.39
C LYS A 32 -10.49 5.12 3.91
N LEU A 33 -9.68 4.08 4.04
CA LEU A 33 -10.11 2.78 4.59
C LEU A 33 -10.59 2.95 6.04
N TYR A 34 -9.82 3.64 6.88
CA TYR A 34 -10.19 3.89 8.26
C TYR A 34 -11.49 4.69 8.40
N ARG A 35 -11.70 5.71 7.55
CA ARG A 35 -12.95 6.48 7.52
C ARG A 35 -14.14 5.67 7.02
N ALA A 36 -13.92 4.74 6.09
CA ALA A 36 -14.98 3.93 5.50
C ALA A 36 -15.38 2.74 6.40
N ASN A 37 -14.40 2.06 6.99
CA ASN A 37 -14.61 0.96 7.91
C ASN A 37 -13.43 0.85 8.89
N PRO A 38 -13.54 1.40 10.11
CA PRO A 38 -12.47 1.34 11.10
C PRO A 38 -12.19 -0.09 11.60
N ASP A 39 -13.19 -0.96 11.56
CA ASP A 39 -13.12 -2.37 11.96
C ASP A 39 -12.95 -3.31 10.75
N ALA A 40 -12.28 -2.82 9.70
CA ALA A 40 -12.00 -3.65 8.53
C ALA A 40 -11.24 -4.92 8.97
N PRO A 41 -11.61 -6.11 8.46
CA PRO A 41 -10.94 -7.37 8.78
C PRO A 41 -9.57 -7.49 8.11
N PHE A 42 -8.99 -6.38 7.65
CA PHE A 42 -7.69 -6.32 7.02
C PHE A 42 -7.04 -4.96 7.24
N TYR A 43 -5.71 -4.94 7.16
CA TYR A 43 -4.94 -3.72 7.16
C TYR A 43 -3.76 -3.83 6.20
N ILE A 44 -3.28 -2.67 5.75
CA ILE A 44 -2.06 -2.61 4.96
C ILE A 44 -0.90 -2.52 5.94
N ARG A 45 0.02 -3.48 5.93
CA ARG A 45 1.27 -3.47 6.71
C ARG A 45 2.40 -2.82 5.93
N SER A 46 3.21 -2.02 6.61
CA SER A 46 4.47 -1.51 6.08
C SER A 46 5.59 -2.53 6.33
N VAL A 47 6.30 -2.95 5.28
CA VAL A 47 7.48 -3.81 5.37
C VAL A 47 8.69 -2.97 4.99
N ARG A 48 9.49 -2.62 6.00
CA ARG A 48 10.65 -1.71 5.84
C ARG A 48 11.56 -2.21 4.72
N GLU A 49 11.98 -1.29 3.85
CA GLU A 49 12.86 -1.55 2.69
C GLU A 49 12.33 -2.53 1.63
N VAL A 50 11.10 -3.05 1.79
CA VAL A 50 10.49 -4.01 0.84
C VAL A 50 9.26 -3.42 0.16
N GLY A 51 8.34 -2.83 0.91
CA GLY A 51 7.07 -2.32 0.39
C GLY A 51 5.92 -2.47 1.37
N TYR A 52 4.76 -2.88 0.85
CA TYR A 52 3.54 -3.05 1.62
C TYR A 52 2.94 -4.43 1.39
N SER A 53 2.26 -4.93 2.41
CA SER A 53 1.50 -6.18 2.35
C SER A 53 0.08 -5.95 2.86
N LEU A 54 -0.90 -6.62 2.27
CA LEU A 54 -2.27 -6.64 2.79
C LEU A 54 -2.39 -7.84 3.74
N GLU A 55 -2.60 -7.58 5.02
CA GLU A 55 -2.80 -8.61 6.03
C GLU A 55 -4.27 -8.65 6.44
N VAL A 56 -4.83 -9.86 6.50
CA VAL A 56 -6.18 -10.11 7.00
C VAL A 56 -6.07 -10.45 8.47
N ILE A 57 -6.90 -9.83 9.30
CA ILE A 57 -7.04 -10.18 10.71
C ILE A 57 -7.90 -11.45 10.70
N ALA A 58 -7.24 -12.61 10.70
CA ALA A 58 -7.92 -13.88 10.85
C ALA A 58 -8.55 -13.95 12.24
N GLU A 59 -9.84 -14.34 12.29
CA GLU A 59 -10.56 -14.67 13.52
C GLU A 59 -10.01 -15.93 14.19
#